data_AF-A0A4Q5ATI7-F1
#
_entry.id   AF-A0A4Q5ATI7-F1
#
_cell.length_a   1.000
_cell.length_b   1.000
_cell.length_c   1.000
_cell.angle_alpha   90.00
_cell.angle_beta   90.00
_cell.angle_gamma   90.00
#
_symmetry.space_group_name_H-M   'P 1'
#
loop_
_entity.id
_entity.type
_entity.pdbx_description
1 polymer ?
#
loop_
_entity_poly.entity_id
_entity_poly.type
_entity_poly.pdbx_seq_one_letter_code
_entity_poly.pdbx_strand_id
1 'polypeptide(L)' 'MKAKFDALGVAIRAGVDPQSAADMLGLDGVQFTGAVPVSLRLPNNDADSLEDK' A
#
# COMPACT_ATOMS: atom_id res chain seq x y z
N MET A 1 -2.94 -16.64 -4.16
CA MET A 1 -3.39 -15.29 -3.74
C MET A 1 -2.25 -14.28 -3.66
N LYS A 2 -1.20 -14.51 -2.86
CA LYS A 2 -0.01 -13.64 -2.76
C LYS A 2 0.53 -13.16 -4.11
N ALA A 3 0.77 -14.08 -5.05
CA ALA A 3 1.29 -13.76 -6.38
C ALA A 3 0.43 -12.74 -7.17
N LYS A 4 -0.90 -12.76 -7.01
CA LYS A 4 -1.79 -11.79 -7.66
C LYS A 4 -1.63 -10.40 -7.05
N PHE A 5 -1.48 -10.30 -5.73
CA PHE A 5 -1.24 -9.03 -5.06
C PHE A 5 0.16 -8.47 -5.35
N ASP A 6 1.17 -9.34 -5.45
CA ASP A 6 2.51 -8.95 -5.87
C ASP A 6 2.46 -8.38 -7.31
N ALA A 7 1.76 -9.06 -8.22
CA ALA A 7 1.57 -8.62 -9.60
C ALA A 7 0.79 -7.30 -9.70
N LEU A 8 -0.24 -7.11 -8.87
CA LEU A 8 -0.99 -5.84 -8.78
C LEU A 8 -0.06 -4.68 -8.43
N GLY A 9 0.79 -4.87 -7.42
CA GLY A 9 1.78 -3.85 -7.02
C GLY A 9 2.79 -3.54 -8.13
N VAL A 10 3.21 -4.54 -8.91
CA VAL A 10 4.09 -4.35 -10.07
C VAL A 10 3.37 -3.55 -11.17
N ALA A 11 2.13 -3.91 -11.50
CA ALA A 11 1.33 -3.23 -12.53
C ALA A 11 1.11 -1.74 -12.20
N ILE A 12 0.71 -1.43 -10.97
CA ILE A 12 0.50 -0.04 -10.53
C ILE A 12 1.81 0.77 -10.60
N ARG A 13 2.95 0.19 -10.16
CA ARG A 13 4.26 0.86 -10.28
C ARG A 13 4.73 1.04 -11.72
N ALA A 14 4.26 0.22 -12.64
CA ALA A 14 4.51 0.38 -14.07
C ALA A 14 3.60 1.43 -14.73
N GLY A 15 2.72 2.09 -13.96
CA GLY A 15 1.83 3.16 -14.43
C GLY A 15 0.47 2.67 -14.93
N VAL A 16 0.13 1.40 -14.70
CA VAL A 16 -1.21 0.87 -15.02
C VAL A 16 -2.23 1.41 -14.01
N ASP A 17 -3.39 1.83 -14.51
CA ASP A 17 -4.52 2.19 -13.67
C ASP A 17 -4.88 1.06 -12.67
N PRO A 18 -5.02 1.35 -11.36
CA PRO A 18 -5.24 0.33 -10.34
C PRO A 18 -6.49 -0.53 -10.57
N GLN A 19 -7.60 0.07 -11.03
CA GLN A 19 -8.84 -0.67 -11.28
C GLN A 19 -8.64 -1.64 -12.44
N SER A 20 -8.08 -1.15 -13.54
CA SER A 20 -7.76 -1.96 -14.72
C SER A 20 -6.79 -3.12 -14.39
N ALA A 21 -5.81 -2.89 -13.53
CA ALA A 21 -4.88 -3.92 -13.07
C ALA A 21 -5.56 -4.98 -12.20
N ALA A 22 -6.48 -4.58 -11.31
CA ALA A 22 -7.26 -5.52 -10.49
C ALA A 22 -8.15 -6.41 -11.35
N ASP A 23 -8.84 -5.83 -12.34
CA ASP A 23 -9.72 -6.56 -13.26
C ASP A 23 -8.92 -7.58 -14.08
N MET A 24 -7.75 -7.19 -14.62
CA MET A 24 -6.88 -8.08 -15.38
C MET A 24 -6.33 -9.26 -14.54
N LEU A 25 -6.13 -9.04 -13.24
CA LEU A 25 -5.65 -10.06 -12.30
C LEU A 25 -6.77 -10.88 -11.67
N GLY A 26 -8.03 -10.58 -11.98
CA GLY A 26 -9.22 -11.20 -11.39
C GLY A 26 -9.24 -11.01 -9.87
N LEU A 27 -9.05 -9.76 -9.44
CA LEU A 27 -9.11 -9.30 -8.05
C LEU A 27 -10.40 -8.48 -7.85
N ASP A 28 -11.54 -9.14 -8.04
CA ASP A 28 -12.85 -8.51 -7.92
C ASP A 28 -13.13 -8.06 -6.48
N GLY A 29 -13.74 -6.89 -6.33
CA GLY A 29 -14.15 -6.34 -5.02
C GLY A 29 -13.03 -5.74 -4.17
N VAL A 30 -11.79 -5.66 -4.69
CA VAL A 30 -10.70 -4.94 -4.01
C VAL A 30 -11.01 -3.45 -3.98
N GLN A 31 -11.06 -2.88 -2.78
CA GLN A 31 -11.27 -1.45 -2.57
C GLN A 31 -9.91 -0.73 -2.49
N PHE A 32 -9.68 0.19 -3.40
CA PHE A 32 -8.54 1.10 -3.32
C PHE A 32 -8.90 2.27 -2.41
N THR A 33 -8.31 2.30 -1.21
CA THR A 33 -8.63 3.31 -0.20
C THR A 33 -8.06 4.69 -0.51
N GLY A 34 -7.19 4.81 -1.52
CA GLY A 34 -6.41 6.02 -1.78
C GLY A 34 -5.40 6.34 -0.67
N ALA A 35 -5.27 5.48 0.35
CA ALA A 35 -4.35 5.68 1.44
C ALA A 35 -2.92 5.55 0.92
N VAL A 36 -2.19 6.65 0.91
CA VAL A 36 -0.75 6.65 0.70
C VAL A 36 -0.12 6.20 2.02
N PRO A 37 0.75 5.17 2.03
CA PRO A 37 1.46 4.78 3.23
C PRO A 37 2.28 5.97 3.74
N VAL A 38 1.89 6.52 4.88
CA VAL A 38 2.66 7.54 5.58
C VAL A 38 3.25 6.89 6.83
N SER A 39 4.51 7.19 7.10
CA SER A 39 5.10 6.88 8.39
C SER A 39 4.42 7.75 9.44
N LEU A 40 3.61 7.14 10.30
CA LEU A 40 3.11 7.78 11.51
C LEU A 40 4.30 7.94 12.46
N ARG A 41 4.85 9.16 12.57
CA ARG A 41 5.80 9.51 13.63
C ARG A 41 4.99 9.90 14.87
N LEU A 42 5.32 9.35 16.04
CA LEU A 42 4.75 9.85 17.28
C LEU A 42 5.13 11.33 17.46
N PRO A 43 4.25 12.15 18.07
CA PRO A 43 4.64 13.48 18.54
C PRO A 43 5.93 13.40 19.36
N ASN A 44 6.84 14.37 19.22
CA ASN A 44 8.19 14.29 19.77
C ASN A 44 8.22 13.96 21.27
N ASN A 45 7.30 14.54 22.05
CA ASN A 45 7.16 14.29 23.49
C ASN A 45 6.94 12.81 23.85
N ASP A 46 6.34 12.02 22.96
CA ASP A 46 6.06 10.60 23.16
C ASP A 46 7.08 9.70 22.46
N ALA A 47 7.79 10.21 21.45
CA ALA A 47 8.80 9.50 20.67
C ALA A 47 10.17 9.43 21.38
N ASP A 48 10.58 10.50 22.08
CA ASP A 48 11.92 10.64 22.66
C ASP A 48 12.30 9.47 23.60
N SER A 49 11.33 8.92 24.34
CA SER A 49 11.57 7.80 25.27
C SER A 49 11.74 6.43 24.61
N LEU A 50 11.46 6.33 23.30
CA LEU A 50 11.41 5.07 22.55
C LEU A 50 12.47 5.00 21.44
N GLU A 51 13.00 6.14 21.00
CA GLU A 51 14.03 6.21 19.94
C GLU A 51 15.46 6.07 20.49
N ASP A 52 15.66 6.19 21.81
CA ASP A 52 16.93 5.91 22.49
C ASP A 52 17.03 4.42 22.90
N LYS A 53 17.43 3.55 21.96
CA LYS A 53 18.08 2.25 22.25
C LYS A 53 18.81 1.65 21.06
#